data_AF-A0A3L7NI67-F1
#
_entry.id   AF-A0A3L7NI67-F1
#
_cell.length_a   1.000
_cell.length_b   1.000
_cell.length_c   1.000
_cell.angle_alpha   90.00
_cell.angle_beta   90.00
_cell.angle_gamma   90.00
#
_symmetry.space_group_name_H-M   'P 1'
#
loop_
_entity.id
_entity.type
_entity.pdbx_description
1 polymer ?
#
loop_
_entity_poly.entity_id
_entity_poly.type
_entity_poly.pdbx_seq_one_letter_code
_entity_poly.pdbx_strand_id
1 'polypeptide(L)'
;MIRSILSFRTLSIIAAVSLTIFASNFAAAQDSGRSLIEFSSPFGVGLVVIGAAYGISKLAAAAYESMARQPEVAANIQLAMIIAAALIEGFTFYALFLCTPKA
;
A
#
# COMPACT_ATOMS: atom_id res chain seq x y z
N MET A 1 19.63 -34.21 -50.28
CA MET A 1 19.79 -32.96 -49.50
C MET A 1 19.37 -33.08 -48.02
N ILE A 2 19.24 -34.30 -47.46
CA ILE A 2 18.68 -34.56 -46.11
C ILE A 2 19.75 -34.72 -45.00
N ARG A 3 21.03 -34.95 -45.35
CA ARG A 3 22.07 -35.36 -44.38
C ARG A 3 22.59 -34.25 -43.45
N SER A 4 22.29 -32.98 -43.74
CA SER A 4 22.76 -31.84 -42.91
C SER A 4 21.93 -31.62 -41.64
N ILE A 5 20.66 -32.04 -41.66
CA ILE A 5 19.70 -31.80 -40.57
C ILE A 5 20.01 -32.66 -39.32
N LEU A 6 20.66 -33.82 -39.49
CA LEU A 6 21.08 -34.72 -38.40
C LEU A 6 22.56 -34.59 -37.98
N SER A 7 23.26 -33.54 -38.41
CA SER A 7 24.66 -33.32 -38.00
C SER A 7 24.76 -33.16 -36.47
N PHE A 8 25.77 -33.78 -35.87
CA PHE A 8 26.07 -33.70 -34.43
C PHE A 8 26.14 -32.25 -33.91
N ARG A 9 26.55 -31.32 -34.79
CA ARG A 9 26.58 -29.88 -34.52
C ARG A 9 25.18 -29.29 -34.40
N THR A 10 24.27 -29.66 -35.30
CA THR A 10 22.87 -29.20 -35.31
C THR A 10 22.12 -29.78 -34.10
N LEU A 11 22.36 -31.04 -33.77
CA LEU A 11 21.73 -31.69 -32.61
C LEU A 11 22.20 -31.09 -31.28
N SER A 12 23.48 -30.76 -31.15
CA SER A 12 24.02 -30.07 -29.95
C SER A 12 23.42 -28.67 -29.76
N ILE A 13 23.21 -27.92 -30.84
CA ILE A 13 22.59 -26.59 -30.77
C ILE A 13 21.12 -26.70 -30.36
N ILE A 14 20.36 -27.65 -30.93
CA ILE A 14 18.96 -27.87 -30.57
C ILE A 14 18.81 -28.33 -29.12
N ALA A 15 19.71 -29.19 -28.64
CA ALA A 15 19.74 -29.63 -27.24
C ALA A 15 20.06 -28.47 -26.29
N ALA A 16 21.03 -27.62 -26.62
CA ALA A 16 21.37 -26.44 -25.83
C ALA A 16 20.22 -25.43 -25.77
N VAL A 17 19.56 -25.17 -26.90
CA VAL A 17 18.39 -24.26 -26.98
C VAL A 17 17.18 -24.84 -26.23
N SER A 18 16.94 -26.15 -26.34
CA SER A 18 15.86 -26.79 -25.59
C SER A 18 16.14 -26.77 -24.09
N LEU A 19 17.38 -26.98 -23.67
CA LEU A 19 17.79 -26.91 -22.26
C LEU A 19 17.66 -25.49 -21.70
N THR A 20 18.02 -24.44 -22.46
CA THR A 20 17.84 -23.06 -22.00
C THR A 20 16.36 -22.69 -21.88
N ILE A 21 15.50 -23.12 -22.81
CA ILE A 21 14.05 -22.91 -22.75
C ILE A 21 13.43 -23.67 -21.56
N PHE A 22 13.87 -24.91 -21.31
CA PHE A 22 13.36 -25.70 -20.17
C PHE A 22 13.87 -25.17 -18.83
N ALA A 23 15.12 -24.72 -18.77
CA ALA A 23 15.71 -24.13 -17.56
C ALA A 23 15.12 -22.74 -17.23
N SER A 24 14.71 -21.94 -18.22
CA SER A 24 14.03 -20.66 -17.97
C SER A 24 12.72 -20.80 -17.20
N ASN A 25 12.01 -21.93 -17.34
CA ASN A 25 10.79 -22.21 -16.57
C ASN A 25 11.09 -22.52 -15.09
N PHE A 26 12.28 -23.06 -14.78
CA PHE A 26 12.67 -23.38 -13.40
C PHE A 26 13.20 -22.14 -12.66
N ALA A 27 13.89 -21.23 -13.36
CA ALA A 27 14.34 -19.95 -12.80
C ALA A 27 13.18 -18.97 -12.50
N ALA A 28 12.03 -19.12 -13.18
CA ALA A 28 10.82 -18.35 -12.92
C ALA A 28 10.02 -18.86 -11.69
N ALA A 29 10.39 -20.02 -11.13
CA ALA A 29 9.76 -20.61 -9.94
C ALA A 29 10.43 -20.18 -8.62
N GLN A 30 11.16 -19.06 -8.63
CA GLN A 30 11.56 -18.41 -7.39
C GLN A 30 10.32 -17.75 -6.80
N ASP A 31 9.62 -18.50 -5.94
CA ASP A 31 8.53 -18.01 -5.09
C ASP A 31 8.99 -16.70 -4.47
N SER A 32 8.44 -15.61 -4.99
CA SER A 32 8.68 -14.26 -4.53
C SER A 32 8.52 -14.30 -3.02
N GLY A 33 9.58 -14.08 -2.24
CA GLY A 33 9.62 -14.22 -0.78
C GLY A 33 8.60 -13.33 -0.06
N ARG A 34 7.31 -13.63 -0.24
CA ARG A 34 6.18 -13.00 0.42
C ARG A 34 6.18 -13.59 1.80
N SER A 35 6.66 -12.81 2.76
CA SER A 35 6.48 -13.15 4.16
C SER A 35 5.00 -13.49 4.37
N LEU A 36 4.72 -14.71 4.85
CA LEU A 36 3.36 -15.13 5.17
C LEU A 36 2.70 -14.21 6.23
N ILE A 37 3.52 -13.42 6.93
CA ILE A 37 3.10 -12.36 7.84
C ILE A 37 3.89 -11.08 7.53
N GLU A 38 3.26 -10.11 6.88
CA GLU A 38 3.85 -8.79 6.61
C GLU A 38 3.31 -7.77 7.61
N PHE A 39 4.04 -7.56 8.71
CA PHE A 39 3.60 -6.66 9.80
C PHE A 39 3.73 -5.16 9.47
N SER A 40 4.55 -4.80 8.49
CA SER A 40 4.89 -3.40 8.17
C SER A 40 3.66 -2.58 7.79
N SER A 41 2.79 -3.12 6.93
CA SER A 41 1.62 -2.41 6.44
C SER A 41 0.51 -2.25 7.49
N PRO A 42 0.01 -3.32 8.15
CA PRO A 42 -1.02 -3.18 9.19
C PRO A 42 -0.55 -2.32 10.38
N PHE A 43 0.73 -2.39 10.73
CA PHE A 43 1.30 -1.56 11.79
C PHE A 43 1.31 -0.07 11.42
N GLY A 44 1.71 0.26 10.19
CA GLY A 44 1.64 1.64 9.68
C GLY A 44 0.22 2.20 9.69
N VAL A 45 -0.76 1.40 9.23
CA VAL A 45 -2.19 1.76 9.30
C VAL A 45 -2.62 2.03 10.74
N GLY A 46 -2.27 1.16 11.69
CA GLY A 46 -2.62 1.33 13.10
C GLY A 46 -2.08 2.64 13.70
N LEU A 47 -0.81 2.99 13.42
CA LEU A 47 -0.22 4.24 13.90
C LEU A 47 -0.90 5.48 13.32
N VAL A 48 -1.22 5.46 12.02
CA VAL A 48 -1.93 6.56 11.35
C VAL A 48 -3.31 6.77 11.99
N VAL A 49 -4.07 5.69 12.22
CA VAL A 49 -5.40 5.77 12.84
C VAL A 49 -5.33 6.32 14.25
N ILE A 50 -4.36 5.88 15.07
CA ILE A 50 -4.18 6.39 16.44
C ILE A 50 -3.89 7.89 16.43
N GLY A 51 -2.98 8.35 15.57
CA GLY A 51 -2.66 9.77 15.44
C GLY A 51 -3.87 10.62 15.02
N ALA A 52 -4.62 10.15 14.02
CA ALA A 52 -5.82 10.82 13.53
C ALA A 52 -6.93 10.89 14.60
N ALA A 53 -7.20 9.76 15.27
CA ALA A 53 -8.20 9.67 16.35
C ALA A 53 -7.85 10.59 17.53
N TYR A 54 -6.58 10.69 17.89
CA TYR A 54 -6.13 11.61 18.93
C TYR A 54 -6.31 13.08 18.50
N GLY A 55 -5.93 13.43 17.28
CA GLY A 55 -6.09 14.79 16.75
C GLY A 55 -7.55 15.25 16.69
N ILE A 56 -8.42 14.43 16.08
CA ILE A 56 -9.83 14.78 15.90
C ILE A 56 -10.60 14.84 17.22
N SER A 57 -10.30 13.95 18.18
CA SER A 57 -10.97 13.95 19.50
C SER A 57 -10.64 15.20 20.30
N LYS A 58 -9.38 15.66 20.29
CA LYS A 58 -8.96 16.91 20.93
C LYS A 58 -9.61 18.13 20.29
N LEU A 59 -9.66 18.16 18.96
CA LEU A 59 -10.32 19.22 18.21
C LEU A 59 -11.82 19.31 18.54
N ALA A 60 -12.52 18.17 18.50
CA ALA A 60 -13.95 18.10 18.80
C ALA A 60 -14.23 18.51 20.25
N ALA A 61 -13.46 18.01 21.23
CA ALA A 61 -13.62 18.37 22.63
C ALA A 61 -13.47 19.89 22.87
N ALA A 62 -12.45 20.52 22.28
CA ALA A 62 -12.23 21.95 22.39
C ALA A 62 -13.35 22.77 21.73
N ALA A 63 -13.85 22.32 20.57
CA ALA A 63 -14.95 22.95 19.88
C ALA A 63 -16.25 22.87 20.70
N TYR A 64 -16.58 21.69 21.23
CA TYR A 64 -17.80 21.51 22.04
C TYR A 64 -17.78 22.34 23.33
N GLU A 65 -16.65 22.38 24.05
CA GLU A 65 -16.50 23.25 25.23
C GLU A 65 -16.68 24.73 24.87
N SER A 66 -16.10 25.18 23.75
CA SER A 66 -16.22 26.57 23.29
C SER A 66 -17.65 26.92 22.88
N MET A 67 -18.34 26.02 22.17
CA MET A 67 -19.75 26.20 21.79
C MET A 67 -20.68 26.22 23.01
N ALA A 68 -20.39 25.43 24.04
CA ALA A 68 -21.15 25.45 25.28
C ALA A 68 -20.98 26.77 26.06
N ARG A 69 -19.78 27.38 26.02
CA ARG A 69 -19.49 28.66 26.68
C ARG A 69 -20.02 29.87 25.93
N GLN A 70 -20.01 29.83 24.60
CA GLN A 70 -20.42 30.93 23.74
C GLN A 70 -21.39 30.43 22.66
N PRO A 71 -22.66 30.15 23.03
CA PRO A 71 -23.66 29.63 22.11
C PRO A 71 -23.94 30.58 20.94
N GLU A 72 -23.77 31.90 21.13
CA GLU A 72 -23.97 32.93 20.11
C GLU A 72 -23.06 32.80 18.89
N VAL A 73 -21.89 32.17 19.03
CA VAL A 73 -20.93 31.94 17.94
C VAL A 73 -20.76 30.45 17.61
N ALA A 74 -21.64 29.58 18.11
CA ALA A 74 -21.49 28.15 17.96
C ALA A 74 -21.42 27.68 16.50
N ALA A 75 -22.22 28.27 15.61
CA ALA A 75 -22.19 27.95 14.18
C ALA A 75 -20.84 28.26 13.52
N ASN A 76 -20.20 29.37 13.92
CA ASN A 76 -18.88 29.75 13.41
C ASN A 76 -17.79 28.79 13.91
N ILE A 77 -17.86 28.39 15.19
CA ILE A 77 -16.97 27.40 15.78
C ILE A 77 -17.13 26.05 15.08
N GLN A 78 -18.38 25.61 14.85
CA GLN A 78 -18.67 24.35 14.16
C GLN A 78 -18.10 24.35 12.72
N LEU A 79 -18.25 25.46 11.99
CA LEU A 79 -17.70 25.59 10.64
C LEU A 79 -16.16 25.53 10.65
N ALA A 80 -15.50 26.26 11.55
CA ALA A 80 -14.06 26.20 11.71
C ALA A 80 -13.57 24.79 12.10
N MET A 81 -14.29 24.11 12.99
CA MET A 81 -14.05 22.73 13.40
C MET A 81 -14.16 21.77 12.21
N ILE A 82 -15.19 21.88 11.38
CA ILE A 82 -15.38 21.02 10.20
C ILE A 82 -14.25 21.23 9.18
N ILE A 83 -13.82 22.48 8.95
CA ILE A 83 -12.68 22.75 8.05
C ILE A 83 -11.42 22.08 8.60
N ALA A 84 -11.10 22.29 9.86
CA ALA A 84 -9.92 21.66 10.47
C ALA A 84 -10.02 20.13 10.52
N ALA A 85 -11.22 19.58 10.77
CA ALA A 85 -11.49 18.14 10.69
C ALA A 85 -11.25 17.59 9.27
N ALA A 86 -11.72 18.29 8.23
CA ALA A 86 -11.50 17.90 6.84
C ALA A 86 -10.02 17.88 6.46
N LEU A 87 -9.21 18.78 7.02
CA LEU A 87 -7.75 18.80 6.82
C LEU A 87 -7.08 17.59 7.52
N ILE A 88 -7.51 17.24 8.74
CA ILE A 88 -7.04 16.04 9.45
C ILE A 88 -7.44 14.78 8.68
N GLU A 89 -8.71 14.67 8.27
CA GLU A 89 -9.21 13.53 7.51
C GLU A 89 -8.51 13.40 6.16
N GLY A 90 -8.34 14.49 5.41
CA GLY A 90 -7.68 14.47 4.10
C GLY A 90 -6.24 13.97 4.17
N PHE A 91 -5.45 14.46 5.13
CA PHE A 91 -4.09 13.96 5.37
C PHE A 91 -4.10 12.48 5.81
N THR A 92 -5.03 12.11 6.71
CA THR A 92 -5.15 10.74 7.23
C THR A 92 -5.48 9.75 6.12
N PHE A 93 -6.43 10.08 5.24
CA PHE A 93 -6.79 9.26 4.09
C PHE A 93 -5.59 9.06 3.15
N TYR A 94 -4.81 10.12 2.87
CA TYR A 94 -3.61 9.99 2.07
C TYR A 94 -2.55 9.09 2.73
N ALA A 95 -2.32 9.25 4.04
CA ALA A 95 -1.40 8.40 4.79
C ALA A 95 -1.85 6.93 4.81
N LEU A 96 -3.14 6.66 5.01
CA LEU A 96 -3.71 5.31 4.93
C LEU A 96 -3.52 4.69 3.55
N PHE A 97 -3.73 5.47 2.48
CA PHE A 97 -3.46 5.02 1.12
C PHE A 97 -2.00 4.61 0.90
N LEU A 98 -1.05 5.34 1.50
CA LEU A 98 0.37 4.99 1.42
C LEU A 98 0.72 3.73 2.22
N CYS A 99 0.12 3.54 3.39
CA CYS A 99 0.40 2.40 4.26
C CYS A 99 -0.30 1.10 3.84
N THR A 100 -1.38 1.18 3.07
CA THR A 100 -2.17 0.00 2.67
C THR A 100 -1.44 -0.79 1.57
N PRO A 101 -1.44 -2.15 1.60
CA PRO A 101 -0.79 -2.94 0.58
C PRO A 101 -1.48 -2.71 -0.77
N LYS A 102 -0.68 -2.58 -1.83
CA LYS A 102 -1.22 -2.53 -3.20
C LYS A 102 -1.43 -3.97 -3.66
N ALA A 103 -2.67 -4.31 -4.00
CA ALA A 103 -3.04 -5.61 -4.55
C ALA A 103 -2.38 -5.84 -5.91
#